data_AF-A0A950TMM9-F1
#
_entry.id   AF-A0A950TMM9-F1
#
_cell.length_a   1.000
_cell.length_b   1.000
_cell.length_c   1.000
_cell.angle_alpha   90.00
_cell.angle_beta   90.00
_cell.angle_gamma   90.00
#
_symmetry.space_group_name_H-M   'P 1'
#
loop_
_entity.id
_entity.type
_entity.pdbx_description
1 polymer ?
#
loop_
_entity_poly.entity_id
_entity_poly.type
_entity_poly.pdbx_seq_one_letter_code
_entity_poly.pdbx_strand_id
1 'polypeptide(L)'
;METTPSSEQSGSKRQPIYKVLYFQVLAAIVIGVLVGFFFPDLGASLKPLGDGFIKLIKMIIAPIIFLTVVLGIAGMGDLKKLGRVGLKALVYFEVVSTIALLIGLAVVKLVQPGVGINADPATLDAKAVEQYTKAAEASGGAADFILHIIPDTVMGAFANGDILQVLLFAILFGIAV
;
A
#
# COMPACT_ATOMS: atom_id res chain seq x y z
N MET A 1 35.68 41.42 -24.30
CA MET A 1 36.35 40.18 -24.72
C MET A 1 36.55 39.35 -23.46
N GLU A 2 35.51 38.66 -23.00
CA GLU A 2 35.61 37.61 -21.97
C GLU A 2 34.57 36.55 -22.29
N THR A 3 35.00 35.32 -22.15
CA THR A 3 34.57 34.12 -22.85
C THR A 3 33.34 33.48 -22.24
N THR A 4 32.36 33.14 -23.08
CA THR A 4 31.30 32.18 -22.77
C THR A 4 31.90 30.85 -22.33
N PRO A 5 31.51 30.25 -21.19
CA PRO A 5 31.93 28.89 -20.88
C PRO A 5 31.20 27.92 -21.80
N SER A 6 32.01 27.19 -22.54
CA SER A 6 31.68 26.13 -23.48
C SER A 6 30.73 25.09 -22.87
N SER A 7 29.73 24.71 -23.67
CA SER A 7 28.85 23.56 -23.44
C SER A 7 29.66 22.28 -23.23
N GLU A 8 29.73 21.81 -21.98
CA GLU A 8 30.21 20.47 -21.66
C GLU A 8 29.11 19.46 -22.02
N GLN A 9 29.26 18.83 -23.18
CA GLN A 9 28.45 17.68 -23.54
C GLN A 9 28.83 16.49 -22.67
N SER A 10 28.05 16.26 -21.61
CA SER A 10 28.14 15.04 -20.80
C SER A 10 27.57 13.87 -21.60
N GLY A 11 28.46 13.06 -22.16
CA GLY A 11 28.11 11.78 -22.79
C GLY A 11 27.39 10.87 -21.79
N SER A 12 26.13 10.55 -22.08
CA SER A 12 25.32 9.62 -21.29
C SER A 12 25.94 8.22 -21.32
N LYS A 13 26.82 7.96 -20.35
CA LYS A 13 27.38 6.63 -20.09
C LYS A 13 26.22 5.78 -19.57
N ARG A 14 25.62 4.94 -20.42
CA ARG A 14 24.52 4.04 -20.03
C ARG A 14 24.95 3.26 -18.79
N GLN A 15 24.24 3.46 -17.70
CA GLN A 15 24.56 2.74 -16.46
C GLN A 15 24.36 1.24 -16.71
N PRO A 16 25.29 0.39 -16.24
CA PRO A 16 25.17 -1.04 -16.45
C PRO A 16 23.94 -1.60 -15.72
N ILE A 17 23.29 -2.60 -16.32
CA ILE A 17 21.96 -3.11 -15.92
C ILE A 17 21.94 -3.59 -14.44
N TYR A 18 23.05 -4.10 -13.92
CA TYR A 18 23.17 -4.53 -12.52
C TYR A 18 23.18 -3.39 -11.50
N LYS A 19 23.34 -2.12 -11.94
CA LYS A 19 23.19 -0.93 -11.08
C LYS A 19 21.76 -0.38 -11.07
N VAL A 20 20.88 -0.93 -11.90
CA VAL A 20 19.48 -0.51 -11.95
C VAL A 20 18.74 -1.13 -10.77
N LEU A 21 18.21 -0.30 -9.87
CA LEU A 21 17.56 -0.76 -8.64
C LEU A 21 16.40 -1.74 -8.91
N TYR A 22 15.63 -1.49 -9.97
CA TYR A 22 14.56 -2.39 -10.41
C TYR A 22 15.07 -3.80 -10.73
N PHE A 23 16.20 -3.90 -11.45
CA PHE A 23 16.81 -5.19 -11.76
C PHE A 23 17.32 -5.89 -10.49
N GLN A 24 17.91 -5.14 -9.57
CA GLN A 24 18.37 -5.66 -8.29
C GLN A 24 17.21 -6.20 -7.43
N VAL A 25 16.06 -5.51 -7.39
CA VAL A 25 14.86 -5.97 -6.67
C VAL A 25 14.30 -7.23 -7.30
N LEU A 26 14.18 -7.28 -8.62
CA LEU A 26 13.66 -8.47 -9.30
C LEU A 26 14.59 -9.67 -9.10
N ALA A 27 15.90 -9.46 -9.22
CA ALA A 27 16.91 -10.48 -8.92
C ALA A 27 16.82 -10.96 -7.46
N ALA A 28 16.65 -10.04 -6.50
CA ALA A 28 16.49 -10.39 -5.08
C ALA A 28 15.22 -11.21 -4.81
N ILE A 29 14.10 -10.90 -5.47
CA ILE A 29 12.85 -11.69 -5.36
C ILE A 29 13.08 -13.11 -5.90
N VAL A 30 13.70 -13.24 -7.08
CA VAL A 30 13.99 -14.56 -7.67
C VAL A 30 14.91 -15.36 -6.76
N ILE A 31 15.99 -14.75 -6.25
CA ILE A 31 16.90 -15.41 -5.29
C ILE A 31 16.15 -15.81 -4.02
N GLY A 32 15.29 -14.94 -3.47
CA GLY A 32 14.49 -15.24 -2.28
C GLY A 32 13.56 -16.44 -2.48
N VAL A 33 12.90 -16.53 -3.64
CA VAL A 33 12.05 -17.67 -4.01
C VAL A 33 12.88 -18.95 -4.15
N LEU A 34 14.04 -18.88 -4.82
CA LEU A 34 14.93 -20.04 -4.99
C LEU A 34 15.45 -20.53 -3.63
N VAL A 35 15.87 -19.62 -2.75
CA VAL A 35 16.33 -19.98 -1.39
C VAL A 35 15.18 -20.61 -0.58
N GLY A 36 13.98 -20.03 -0.63
CA GLY A 36 12.82 -20.59 0.06
C GLY A 36 12.41 -21.97 -0.45
N PHE A 37 12.61 -22.24 -1.74
CA PHE A 37 12.28 -23.54 -2.36
C PHE A 37 13.35 -24.61 -2.10
N PHE A 38 14.63 -24.28 -2.27
CA PHE A 38 15.74 -25.24 -2.12
C PHE A 38 16.20 -25.43 -0.67
N PHE A 39 16.05 -24.40 0.18
CA PHE A 39 16.48 -24.40 1.57
C PHE A 39 15.39 -23.82 2.49
N PRO A 40 14.28 -24.57 2.72
CA PRO A 40 13.11 -24.07 3.45
C PRO A 40 13.42 -23.62 4.88
N ASP A 41 14.29 -24.33 5.61
CA ASP A 41 14.70 -23.97 6.98
C ASP A 41 15.49 -22.65 7.03
N LEU A 42 16.36 -22.44 6.03
CA LEU A 42 17.09 -21.18 5.87
C LEU A 42 16.13 -20.05 5.49
N GLY A 43 15.20 -20.30 4.57
CA GLY A 43 14.15 -19.34 4.18
C GLY A 43 13.28 -18.92 5.37
N ALA A 44 12.88 -19.86 6.23
CA ALA A 44 12.13 -19.56 7.45
C ALA A 44 12.97 -18.74 8.44
N SER A 45 14.25 -19.05 8.57
CA SER A 45 15.18 -18.31 9.44
C SER A 45 15.45 -16.88 8.97
N LEU A 46 15.25 -16.59 7.68
CA LEU A 46 15.35 -15.24 7.11
C LEU A 46 14.07 -14.41 7.28
N LYS A 47 12.96 -14.99 7.77
CA LYS A 47 11.71 -14.27 8.01
C LYS A 47 11.86 -13.00 8.87
N PRO A 48 12.65 -12.97 9.96
CA PRO A 48 12.87 -11.75 10.74
C PRO A 48 13.44 -10.58 9.94
N LEU A 49 14.22 -10.86 8.89
CA LEU A 49 14.73 -9.82 7.99
C LEU A 49 13.59 -9.20 7.15
N GLY A 50 12.68 -10.04 6.66
CA GLY A 50 11.47 -9.60 5.96
C GLY A 50 10.53 -8.82 6.90
N ASP A 51 10.28 -9.35 8.09
CA ASP A 51 9.44 -8.68 9.10
C ASP A 51 10.03 -7.33 9.52
N GLY A 52 11.36 -7.26 9.69
CA GLY A 52 12.09 -6.02 9.96
C GLY A 52 11.93 -5.00 8.84
N PHE A 53 12.11 -5.42 7.58
CA PHE A 53 11.91 -4.54 6.42
C PHE A 53 10.49 -3.98 6.35
N ILE A 54 9.47 -4.82 6.52
CA ILE A 54 8.07 -4.38 6.53
C ILE A 54 7.80 -3.42 7.71
N LYS A 55 8.38 -3.67 8.89
CA LYS A 55 8.25 -2.79 10.06
C LYS A 55 8.86 -1.41 9.80
N LEU A 56 10.02 -1.36 9.13
CA LEU A 56 10.67 -0.12 8.72
C LEU A 56 9.82 0.67 7.72
N ILE A 57 9.24 0.00 6.72
CA ILE A 57 8.31 0.65 5.78
C ILE A 57 7.10 1.19 6.55
N LYS A 58 6.44 0.36 7.36
CA LYS A 58 5.24 0.76 8.13
C LYS A 58 5.48 1.97 9.03
N MET A 59 6.64 2.06 9.68
CA MET A 59 7.04 3.19 10.50
C MET A 59 7.07 4.52 9.73
N ILE A 60 7.45 4.47 8.45
CA ILE A 60 7.64 5.67 7.63
C ILE A 60 6.34 6.08 6.91
N ILE A 61 5.37 5.16 6.72
CA ILE A 61 4.12 5.44 6.00
C ILE A 61 3.34 6.62 6.61
N ALA A 62 3.08 6.60 7.92
CA ALA A 62 2.25 7.63 8.56
C ALA A 62 2.84 9.05 8.43
N PRO A 63 4.14 9.29 8.75
CA PRO A 63 4.77 10.59 8.51
C PRO A 63 4.77 11.02 7.04
N ILE A 64 5.07 10.11 6.10
CA ILE A 64 5.11 10.44 4.67
C ILE A 64 3.73 10.87 4.17
N ILE A 65 2.67 10.14 4.54
CA ILE A 65 1.31 10.47 4.12
C ILE A 65 0.91 11.86 4.64
N PHE A 66 1.13 12.12 5.93
CA PHE A 66 0.83 13.42 6.52
C PHE A 66 1.54 14.56 5.77
N LEU A 67 2.86 14.47 5.62
CA LEU A 67 3.66 15.51 4.95
C LEU A 67 3.25 15.70 3.49
N THR A 68 3.05 14.60 2.75
CA THR A 68 2.69 14.65 1.33
C THR A 68 1.33 15.31 1.13
N VAL A 69 0.36 14.98 1.96
CA VAL A 69 -1.01 15.52 1.86
C VAL A 69 -1.06 16.98 2.29
N VAL A 70 -0.43 17.34 3.42
CA VAL A 70 -0.36 18.73 3.88
C VAL A 70 0.32 19.62 2.85
N LEU A 71 1.51 19.22 2.36
CA LEU A 71 2.23 19.99 1.34
C LEU A 71 1.46 20.06 0.01
N GLY A 72 0.78 18.97 -0.36
CA GLY A 72 -0.05 18.92 -1.56
C GLY A 72 -1.25 19.87 -1.51
N ILE A 73 -1.91 19.97 -0.36
CA ILE A 73 -3.05 20.88 -0.16
C ILE A 73 -2.57 22.34 -0.06
N ALA A 74 -1.54 22.61 0.74
CA ALA A 74 -0.95 23.93 0.90
C ALA A 74 -0.50 24.52 -0.45
N GLY A 75 0.05 23.68 -1.35
CA GLY A 75 0.43 24.11 -2.69
C GLY A 75 -0.74 24.39 -3.65
N MET A 76 -1.95 23.89 -3.36
CA MET A 76 -3.11 24.03 -4.25
C MET A 76 -3.89 25.34 -4.02
N GLY A 77 -3.88 25.89 -2.80
CA GLY A 77 -4.46 27.18 -2.41
C GLY A 77 -5.98 27.36 -2.60
N ASP A 78 -6.69 26.37 -3.17
CA ASP A 78 -8.13 26.44 -3.46
C ASP A 78 -8.85 25.14 -3.06
N LEU A 79 -9.66 25.23 -2.00
CA LEU A 79 -10.48 24.13 -1.48
C LEU A 79 -11.47 23.58 -2.51
N LYS A 80 -11.98 24.41 -3.44
CA LYS A 80 -12.90 23.93 -4.49
C LYS A 80 -12.18 23.05 -5.50
N LYS A 81 -10.92 23.35 -5.80
CA LYS A 81 -10.08 22.49 -6.65
C LYS A 81 -9.77 21.18 -5.93
N LEU A 82 -9.43 21.24 -4.64
CA LEU A 82 -9.16 20.04 -3.83
C LEU A 82 -10.37 19.10 -3.83
N GLY A 83 -11.57 19.60 -3.52
CA GLY A 83 -12.79 18.79 -3.52
C GLY A 83 -13.11 18.18 -4.89
N ARG A 84 -12.88 18.92 -5.98
CA ARG A 84 -13.07 18.41 -7.35
C ARG A 84 -12.06 17.32 -7.71
N VAL A 85 -10.80 17.48 -7.32
CA VAL A 85 -9.76 16.47 -7.55
C VAL A 85 -10.04 15.23 -6.71
N GLY A 86 -10.43 15.39 -5.44
CA GLY A 86 -10.82 14.29 -4.55
C GLY A 86 -12.01 13.49 -5.10
N LEU A 87 -13.07 14.17 -5.56
CA LEU A 87 -14.22 13.49 -6.16
C LEU A 87 -13.84 12.75 -7.45
N LYS A 88 -13.03 13.36 -8.33
CA LYS A 88 -12.51 12.69 -9.53
C LYS A 88 -11.68 11.46 -9.17
N ALA A 89 -10.87 11.54 -8.10
CA ALA A 89 -10.07 10.43 -7.62
C ALA A 89 -10.95 9.30 -7.07
N LEU A 90 -12.03 9.60 -6.33
CA LEU A 90 -12.98 8.59 -5.86
C LEU A 90 -13.70 7.87 -7.01
N VAL A 91 -14.22 8.63 -7.97
CA VAL A 91 -14.86 8.03 -9.16
C VAL A 91 -13.85 7.18 -9.95
N TYR A 92 -12.61 7.67 -10.12
CA TYR A 92 -11.55 6.91 -10.77
C TYR A 92 -11.23 5.63 -9.99
N PHE A 93 -11.06 5.71 -8.67
CA PHE A 93 -10.78 4.57 -7.80
C PHE A 93 -11.88 3.52 -7.87
N GLU A 94 -13.14 3.93 -7.81
CA GLU A 94 -14.29 3.02 -7.87
C GLU A 94 -14.35 2.27 -9.22
N VAL A 95 -14.21 3.01 -10.32
CA VAL A 95 -14.25 2.42 -11.68
C VAL A 95 -13.09 1.46 -11.90
N VAL A 96 -11.87 1.87 -11.56
CA VAL A 96 -10.67 1.05 -11.75
C VAL A 96 -10.70 -0.18 -10.84
N SER A 97 -11.13 -0.04 -9.58
CA SER A 97 -11.25 -1.16 -8.65
C SER A 97 -12.33 -2.14 -9.08
N THR A 98 -13.47 -1.66 -9.58
CA THR A 98 -14.52 -2.52 -10.14
C THR A 98 -13.99 -3.33 -11.33
N ILE A 99 -13.28 -2.69 -12.26
CA ILE A 99 -12.66 -3.38 -13.41
C ILE A 99 -11.62 -4.41 -12.93
N ALA A 100 -10.79 -4.05 -11.95
CA ALA A 100 -9.80 -4.97 -11.38
C ALA A 100 -10.47 -6.19 -10.73
N LEU A 101 -11.55 -6.00 -9.99
CA LEU A 101 -12.34 -7.09 -9.38
C LEU A 101 -12.98 -7.99 -10.44
N LEU A 102 -13.54 -7.41 -11.51
CA LEU A 102 -14.11 -8.19 -12.61
C LEU A 102 -13.06 -9.06 -13.31
N ILE A 103 -11.89 -8.49 -13.60
CA ILE A 103 -10.77 -9.24 -14.20
C ILE A 103 -10.29 -10.33 -13.24
N GLY A 104 -10.08 -10.00 -11.96
CA GLY A 104 -9.69 -10.97 -10.94
C GLY A 104 -10.67 -12.14 -10.83
N LEU A 105 -11.98 -11.84 -10.80
CA LEU A 105 -13.04 -12.84 -10.77
C LEU A 105 -13.06 -13.70 -12.04
N ALA A 106 -12.88 -13.10 -13.21
CA ALA A 106 -12.81 -13.82 -14.48
C ALA A 106 -11.63 -14.80 -14.50
N VAL A 107 -10.43 -14.34 -14.09
CA VAL A 107 -9.23 -15.18 -14.00
C VAL A 107 -9.42 -16.31 -13.00
N VAL A 108 -9.98 -16.04 -11.82
CA VAL A 108 -10.27 -17.09 -10.82
C VAL A 108 -11.25 -18.12 -11.37
N LYS A 109 -12.30 -17.70 -12.08
CA LYS A 109 -13.26 -18.64 -12.69
C LYS A 109 -12.67 -19.46 -13.84
N LEU A 110 -11.70 -18.92 -14.59
CA LEU A 110 -11.06 -19.59 -15.72
C LEU A 110 -9.93 -20.52 -15.30
N VAL A 111 -9.02 -20.06 -14.44
CA VAL A 111 -7.85 -20.81 -13.98
C VAL A 111 -8.23 -21.77 -12.85
N GLN A 112 -9.33 -21.49 -12.15
CA GLN A 112 -9.82 -22.25 -11.00
C GLN A 112 -8.71 -22.62 -10.00
N PRO A 113 -7.92 -21.63 -9.52
CA PRO A 113 -6.84 -21.90 -8.57
C PRO A 113 -7.45 -22.37 -7.25
N GLY A 114 -7.52 -23.68 -7.04
CA GLY A 114 -8.19 -24.29 -5.88
C GLY A 114 -8.78 -25.66 -6.14
N VAL A 115 -8.97 -26.07 -7.41
CA VAL A 115 -9.34 -27.45 -7.73
C VAL A 115 -8.25 -28.41 -7.26
N GLY A 116 -8.57 -29.28 -6.31
CA GLY A 116 -7.61 -30.20 -5.67
C GLY A 116 -7.09 -29.77 -4.28
N ILE A 117 -7.46 -28.60 -3.77
CA ILE A 117 -7.33 -28.32 -2.33
C ILE A 117 -8.45 -29.09 -1.63
N ASN A 118 -8.11 -30.07 -0.79
CA ASN A 118 -9.05 -30.80 0.07
C ASN A 118 -9.57 -29.89 1.21
N ALA A 119 -10.25 -28.80 0.85
CA ALA A 119 -11.05 -28.00 1.76
C ALA A 119 -12.48 -28.54 1.68
N ASP A 120 -12.71 -29.75 2.19
CA ASP A 120 -14.05 -30.28 2.34
C ASP A 120 -14.79 -29.40 3.37
N PRO A 121 -15.84 -28.64 2.97
CA PRO A 121 -16.56 -27.76 3.87
C PRO A 121 -17.16 -28.50 5.08
N ALA A 122 -17.36 -29.81 4.98
CA ALA A 122 -17.85 -30.65 6.07
C ALA A 122 -16.79 -31.00 7.13
N THR A 123 -15.51 -30.78 6.83
CA THR A 123 -14.37 -31.00 7.76
C THR A 123 -13.79 -29.69 8.32
N LEU A 124 -14.31 -28.54 7.89
CA LEU A 124 -13.93 -27.24 8.43
C LEU A 124 -14.54 -27.05 9.82
N ASP A 125 -13.71 -26.81 10.82
CA ASP A 125 -14.17 -26.51 12.18
C ASP A 125 -14.98 -25.20 12.17
N ALA A 126 -16.30 -25.31 12.34
CA ALA A 126 -17.21 -24.17 12.35
C ALA A 126 -16.81 -23.11 13.41
N LYS A 127 -16.12 -23.51 14.49
CA LYS A 127 -15.59 -22.57 15.49
C LYS A 127 -14.46 -21.68 14.96
N ALA A 128 -13.64 -22.19 14.03
CA ALA A 128 -12.59 -21.41 13.40
C ALA A 128 -13.16 -20.33 12.47
N VAL A 129 -14.35 -20.57 11.89
CA VAL A 129 -15.08 -19.59 11.07
C VAL A 129 -15.88 -18.61 11.92
N GLU A 130 -16.36 -19.05 13.09
CA GLU A 130 -17.16 -18.24 14.02
C GLU A 130 -16.44 -16.96 14.49
N GLN A 131 -15.11 -17.01 14.62
CA GLN A 131 -14.30 -15.83 14.96
C GLN A 131 -14.32 -14.78 13.83
N TYR A 132 -14.30 -15.21 12.57
CA TYR A 132 -14.35 -14.29 11.43
C TYR A 132 -15.76 -13.75 11.20
N THR A 133 -16.80 -14.54 11.44
CA THR A 133 -18.19 -14.05 11.35
C THR A 133 -18.50 -13.07 12.48
N LYS A 134 -18.04 -13.32 13.71
CA LYS A 134 -18.17 -12.35 14.81
C LYS A 134 -17.37 -11.07 14.55
N ALA A 135 -16.17 -11.17 13.98
CA ALA A 135 -15.39 -9.99 13.59
C ALA A 135 -16.11 -9.16 12.49
N ALA A 136 -16.72 -9.83 11.52
CA ALA A 136 -17.51 -9.17 10.48
C ALA A 136 -18.78 -8.51 11.04
N GLU A 137 -19.49 -9.16 11.97
CA GLU A 137 -20.65 -8.57 12.65
C GLU A 137 -20.24 -7.42 13.58
N ALA A 138 -19.08 -7.51 14.23
CA ALA A 138 -18.55 -6.47 15.11
C ALA A 138 -18.07 -5.21 14.36
N SER A 139 -17.92 -5.26 13.03
CA SER A 139 -17.45 -4.13 12.22
C SER A 139 -18.49 -3.00 12.07
N GLY A 140 -19.65 -3.11 12.73
CA GLY A 140 -20.69 -2.07 12.86
C GLY A 140 -21.29 -1.52 11.56
N GLY A 141 -20.92 -2.10 10.41
CA GLY A 141 -21.34 -1.67 9.09
C GLY A 141 -20.70 -0.35 8.63
N ALA A 142 -21.33 0.30 7.65
CA ALA A 142 -20.80 1.53 7.04
C ALA A 142 -20.71 2.71 8.03
N ALA A 143 -21.59 2.76 9.03
CA ALA A 143 -21.60 3.85 10.02
C ALA A 143 -20.38 3.80 10.94
N ASP A 144 -20.03 2.61 11.42
CA ASP A 144 -18.85 2.41 12.28
C ASP A 144 -17.54 2.66 11.52
N PHE A 145 -17.48 2.25 10.24
CA PHE A 145 -16.35 2.60 9.37
C PHE A 145 -16.15 4.12 9.26
N ILE A 146 -17.23 4.89 9.06
CA ILE A 146 -17.14 6.37 8.98
C ILE A 146 -16.68 6.95 10.32
N LEU A 147 -17.21 6.46 11.44
CA LEU A 147 -16.80 6.91 12.77
C LEU A 147 -15.32 6.61 13.04
N HIS A 148 -14.82 5.46 12.59
CA HIS A 148 -13.42 5.05 12.76
C HIS A 148 -12.42 5.92 11.98
N ILE A 149 -12.87 6.68 10.98
CA ILE A 149 -12.04 7.66 10.26
C ILE A 149 -11.69 8.83 11.18
N ILE A 150 -12.52 9.14 12.17
CA ILE A 150 -12.29 10.23 13.14
C ILE A 150 -11.42 9.66 14.28
N PRO A 151 -10.16 10.13 14.44
CA PRO A 151 -9.33 9.67 15.53
C PRO A 151 -9.80 10.20 16.88
N ASP A 152 -9.74 9.37 17.92
CA ASP A 152 -9.90 9.82 19.31
C ASP A 152 -8.80 10.83 19.70
N THR A 153 -7.56 10.56 19.26
CA THR A 153 -6.43 11.47 19.43
C THR A 153 -5.49 11.44 18.23
N VAL A 154 -4.90 12.59 17.89
CA VAL A 154 -3.94 12.69 16.79
C VAL A 154 -2.75 11.76 17.02
N MET A 155 -2.15 11.78 18.22
CA MET A 155 -1.01 10.92 18.53
C MET A 155 -1.35 9.42 18.46
N GLY A 156 -2.57 9.03 18.82
CA GLY A 156 -3.05 7.66 18.66
C GLY A 156 -3.03 7.21 17.20
N ALA A 157 -3.53 8.04 16.28
CA ALA A 157 -3.54 7.73 14.85
C ALA A 157 -2.12 7.47 14.29
N PHE A 158 -1.14 8.28 14.70
CA PHE A 158 0.26 8.08 14.29
C PHE A 158 0.92 6.88 14.99
N ALA A 159 0.63 6.64 16.27
CA ALA A 159 1.23 5.56 17.05
C ALA A 159 0.71 4.18 16.63
N ASN A 160 -0.59 4.06 16.34
CA ASN A 160 -1.21 2.83 15.87
C ASN A 160 -1.01 2.61 14.37
N GLY A 161 -0.65 3.66 13.63
CA GLY A 161 -0.47 3.60 12.17
C GLY A 161 -1.79 3.57 11.41
N ASP A 162 -2.84 4.17 11.96
CA ASP A 162 -4.18 4.23 11.37
C ASP A 162 -4.19 5.21 10.20
N ILE A 163 -3.96 4.68 9.00
CA ILE A 163 -3.73 5.48 7.78
C ILE A 163 -4.90 6.43 7.48
N LEU A 164 -6.14 5.96 7.63
CA LEU A 164 -7.33 6.77 7.35
C LEU A 164 -7.46 7.95 8.32
N GLN A 165 -7.15 7.74 9.60
CA GLN A 165 -7.18 8.78 10.61
C GLN A 165 -6.08 9.82 10.40
N VAL A 166 -4.85 9.36 10.09
CA VAL A 166 -3.73 10.23 9.72
C VAL A 166 -4.08 11.06 8.47
N LEU A 167 -4.73 10.44 7.49
CA LEU A 167 -5.17 11.12 6.27
C LEU A 167 -6.22 12.21 6.56
N LEU A 168 -7.25 11.91 7.35
CA LEU A 168 -8.26 12.90 7.73
C LEU A 168 -7.63 14.10 8.42
N PHE A 169 -6.78 13.85 9.42
CA PHE A 169 -6.08 14.91 10.15
C PHE A 169 -5.18 15.73 9.21
N ALA A 170 -4.44 15.08 8.30
CA ALA A 170 -3.60 15.75 7.31
C ALA A 170 -4.40 16.68 6.39
N ILE A 171 -5.60 16.26 5.97
CA ILE A 171 -6.48 17.08 5.13
C ILE A 171 -6.96 18.31 5.90
N LEU A 172 -7.45 18.12 7.13
CA LEU A 172 -7.93 19.23 7.96
C LEU A 172 -6.80 20.21 8.29
N PHE A 173 -5.62 19.70 8.64
CA PHE A 173 -4.44 20.52 8.91
C PHE A 173 -3.95 21.26 7.66
N GLY A 174 -3.88 20.58 6.52
CA GLY A 174 -3.45 21.19 5.25
C GLY A 174 -4.41 22.25 4.72
N ILE A 175 -5.70 22.19 5.07
CA ILE A 175 -6.68 23.24 4.76
C ILE A 175 -6.52 24.46 5.68
N ALA A 176 -6.08 24.25 6.93
CA ALA A 176 -5.93 25.31 7.93
C ALA A 176 -4.64 26.13 7.77
N VAL A 177 -3.61 25.56 7.11
CA VAL A 177 -2.31 26.19 6.79
C VAL A 177 -2.38 26.90 5.44
#